data_AF-A0A7X2NKY8-F1
#
_entry.id   AF-A0A7X2NKY8-F1
#
_cell.length_a   1.000
_cell.length_b   1.000
_cell.length_c   1.000
_cell.angle_alpha   90.00
_cell.angle_beta   90.00
_cell.angle_gamma   90.00
#
_symmetry.space_group_name_H-M   'P 1'
#
loop_
_entity.id
_entity.type
_entity.pdbx_description
1 polymer ?
#
loop_
_entity_poly.entity_id
_entity_poly.type
_entity_poly.pdbx_seq_one_letter_code
_entity_poly.pdbx_strand_id
1 'polypeptide(L)'
;MPQFATETHFVQIKLNELIEVIGEEEVKSILSSFVCPLNKDVEDFLRNKAIVFSTRNFAKTNLVFWETDDKKAMELVGYYAIASRVICIDRGAVSSKEARKLREHGIFNEKTNQYMVSAPLIGQLGKNFANGNDCLISGTDLLQMAIEKAYLIQNEVGGKFVYLECEEEEKLIRFYEKNKFKVFGRRKLDGDETNIKGKYLVQLFCML
;
A
#
# COMPACT_ATOMS: atom_id res chain seq x y z
N MET A 1 43.44 2.71 4.24
CA MET A 1 42.74 2.07 3.09
C MET A 1 41.35 2.66 3.05
N PRO A 2 40.81 3.08 1.89
CA PRO A 2 39.43 3.53 1.84
C PRO A 2 38.54 2.32 2.11
N GLN A 3 37.73 2.41 3.15
CA GLN A 3 36.66 1.47 3.43
C GLN A 3 35.63 1.69 2.32
N PHE A 4 35.65 0.86 1.28
CA PHE A 4 34.60 0.88 0.26
C PHE A 4 33.28 0.66 0.99
N ALA A 5 32.40 1.66 1.00
CA ALA A 5 31.07 1.50 1.57
C ALA A 5 30.37 0.39 0.78
N THR A 6 29.92 -0.67 1.47
CA THR A 6 29.14 -1.72 0.84
C THR A 6 27.87 -1.11 0.24
N GLU A 7 27.62 -1.38 -1.05
CA GLU A 7 26.38 -0.94 -1.71
C GLU A 7 25.16 -1.66 -1.12
N THR A 8 23.99 -1.05 -1.28
CA THR A 8 22.76 -1.47 -0.62
C THR A 8 21.60 -1.42 -1.58
N HIS A 9 20.65 -2.33 -1.44
CA HIS A 9 19.46 -2.39 -2.30
C HIS A 9 18.21 -2.85 -1.53
N PHE A 10 17.04 -2.73 -2.17
CA PHE A 10 15.79 -3.21 -1.61
C PHE A 10 15.40 -4.56 -2.20
N VAL A 11 15.03 -5.50 -1.32
CA VAL A 11 14.51 -6.82 -1.68
C VAL A 11 13.03 -6.88 -1.28
N GLN A 12 12.17 -7.23 -2.24
CA GLN A 12 10.73 -7.37 -2.00
C GLN A 12 10.37 -8.86 -1.95
N ILE A 13 9.84 -9.32 -0.82
CA ILE A 13 9.46 -10.72 -0.61
C ILE A 13 7.96 -10.80 -0.32
N LYS A 14 7.23 -11.67 -1.04
CA LYS A 14 5.81 -11.89 -0.74
C LYS A 14 5.68 -12.66 0.57
N LEU A 15 4.75 -12.25 1.41
CA LEU A 15 4.54 -12.88 2.72
C LEU A 15 4.23 -14.38 2.59
N ASN A 16 3.40 -14.79 1.63
CA ASN A 16 3.09 -16.21 1.41
C ASN A 16 4.31 -17.03 1.00
N GLU A 17 5.16 -16.50 0.11
CA GLU A 17 6.38 -17.17 -0.31
C GLU A 17 7.33 -17.34 0.88
N LEU A 18 7.42 -16.33 1.76
CA LEU A 18 8.23 -16.43 2.97
C LEU A 18 7.68 -17.50 3.93
N ILE A 19 6.35 -17.55 4.14
CA ILE A 19 5.70 -18.57 4.98
C ILE A 19 5.99 -19.98 4.44
N GLU A 20 5.92 -20.18 3.13
CA GLU A 20 6.20 -21.47 2.49
C GLU A 20 7.66 -21.92 2.69
N VAL A 21 8.60 -20.98 2.73
CA VAL A 21 10.04 -21.27 2.82
C VAL A 21 10.50 -21.51 4.25
N ILE A 22 10.10 -20.66 5.21
CA ILE A 22 10.63 -20.70 6.58
C ILE A 22 9.62 -21.07 7.66
N GLY A 23 8.33 -21.19 7.33
CA GLY A 23 7.27 -21.49 8.29
C GLY A 23 6.59 -20.25 8.88
N GLU A 24 5.35 -20.43 9.36
CA GLU A 24 4.52 -19.35 9.88
C GLU A 24 5.06 -18.74 11.19
N GLU A 25 5.62 -19.56 12.08
CA GLU A 25 6.11 -19.09 13.39
C GLU A 25 7.37 -18.23 13.25
N GLU A 26 8.29 -18.63 12.37
CA GLU A 26 9.48 -17.86 12.01
C GLU A 26 9.09 -16.53 11.35
N VAL A 27 8.08 -16.56 10.46
CA VAL A 27 7.53 -15.34 9.87
C VAL A 27 6.91 -14.43 10.92
N LYS A 28 6.10 -14.96 11.85
CA LYS A 28 5.54 -14.16 12.96
C LYS A 28 6.62 -13.47 13.77
N SER A 29 7.74 -14.16 14.03
CA SER A 29 8.90 -13.56 14.69
C SER A 29 9.45 -12.36 13.90
N ILE A 30 9.63 -12.49 12.59
CA ILE A 30 10.04 -11.37 11.71
C ILE A 30 9.02 -10.22 11.77
N LEU A 31 7.72 -10.50 11.62
CA LEU A 31 6.67 -9.47 11.62
C LEU A 31 6.59 -8.75 12.98
N SER A 32 6.88 -9.44 14.08
CA SER A 32 6.88 -8.86 15.43
C SER A 32 7.95 -7.77 15.62
N SER A 33 8.99 -7.74 14.77
CA SER A 33 10.01 -6.69 14.78
C SER A 33 9.54 -5.36 14.18
N PHE A 34 8.41 -5.35 13.45
CA PHE A 34 7.92 -4.15 12.78
C PHE A 34 7.26 -3.18 13.74
N VAL A 35 7.76 -1.95 13.87
CA VAL A 35 7.19 -0.92 14.74
C VAL A 35 6.78 0.30 13.91
N CYS A 36 5.57 0.81 14.09
CA CYS A 36 5.09 2.04 13.48
C CYS A 36 4.37 2.89 14.53
N PRO A 37 5.09 3.78 15.25
CA PRO A 37 4.49 4.59 16.31
C PRO A 37 3.56 5.68 15.75
N LEU A 38 3.70 6.01 14.47
CA LEU A 38 2.90 7.05 13.81
C LEU A 38 1.51 6.58 13.42
N ASN A 39 1.33 5.27 13.16
CA ASN A 39 0.05 4.68 12.81
C ASN A 39 -0.02 3.25 13.35
N LYS A 40 -0.85 3.06 14.37
CA LYS A 40 -1.04 1.77 15.04
C LYS A 40 -1.89 0.78 14.26
N ASP A 41 -2.76 1.24 13.36
CA ASP A 41 -3.48 0.35 12.46
C ASP A 41 -2.53 -0.37 11.49
N VAL A 42 -1.55 0.36 10.94
CA VAL A 42 -0.49 -0.19 10.07
C VAL A 42 0.37 -1.21 10.83
N GLU A 43 0.77 -0.90 12.07
CA GLU A 43 1.52 -1.84 12.91
C GLU A 43 0.71 -3.11 13.23
N ASP A 44 -0.54 -2.94 13.66
CA ASP A 44 -1.46 -4.04 13.98
C ASP A 44 -1.75 -4.91 12.75
N PHE A 45 -1.96 -4.29 11.59
CA PHE A 45 -2.20 -5.01 10.35
C PHE A 45 -1.06 -5.98 10.06
N LEU A 46 0.19 -5.50 10.05
CA LEU A 46 1.31 -6.37 9.69
C LEU A 46 1.50 -7.49 10.71
N ARG A 47 1.46 -7.16 12.00
CA ARG A 47 1.73 -8.13 13.08
C ARG A 47 0.65 -9.18 13.23
N ASN A 48 -0.62 -8.78 13.09
CA ASN A 48 -1.76 -9.61 13.52
C ASN A 48 -2.70 -10.03 12.38
N LYS A 49 -2.78 -9.26 11.29
CA LYS A 49 -3.79 -9.47 10.23
C LYS A 49 -3.18 -9.94 8.90
N ALA A 50 -1.95 -9.55 8.58
CA ALA A 50 -1.36 -9.74 7.25
C ALA A 50 -1.27 -11.21 6.82
N ILE A 51 -0.93 -12.13 7.75
CA ILE A 51 -0.89 -13.57 7.49
C ILE A 51 -2.29 -14.06 7.10
N VAL A 52 -3.30 -13.78 7.94
CA VAL A 52 -4.70 -14.19 7.69
C VAL A 52 -5.22 -13.62 6.36
N PHE A 53 -4.93 -12.35 6.07
CA PHE A 53 -5.32 -11.70 4.82
C PHE A 53 -4.66 -12.35 3.61
N SER A 54 -3.38 -12.72 3.72
CA SER A 54 -2.63 -13.31 2.61
C SER A 54 -3.00 -14.76 2.36
N THR A 55 -3.31 -15.52 3.42
CA THR A 55 -3.84 -16.90 3.36
C THR A 55 -5.26 -16.94 2.80
N ARG A 56 -6.13 -16.00 3.21
CA ARG A 56 -7.52 -15.91 2.72
C ARG A 56 -7.66 -15.18 1.37
N ASN A 57 -6.56 -14.75 0.77
CA ASN A 57 -6.54 -13.99 -0.48
C ASN A 57 -7.34 -12.66 -0.44
N PHE A 58 -7.47 -12.04 0.73
CA PHE A 58 -8.10 -10.72 0.85
C PHE A 58 -7.17 -9.60 0.39
N ALA A 59 -5.87 -9.75 0.68
CA ALA A 59 -4.81 -8.87 0.20
C ALA A 59 -3.51 -9.67 0.09
N LYS A 60 -2.57 -9.23 -0.74
CA LYS A 60 -1.22 -9.78 -0.82
C LYS A 60 -0.22 -8.79 -0.25
N THR A 61 0.48 -9.24 0.78
CA THR A 61 1.49 -8.44 1.51
C THR A 61 2.87 -8.68 0.93
N ASN A 62 3.60 -7.61 0.62
CA ASN A 62 5.00 -7.64 0.24
C ASN A 62 5.81 -6.98 1.37
N LEU A 63 6.77 -7.72 1.91
CA LEU A 63 7.75 -7.23 2.87
C LEU A 63 8.92 -6.62 2.09
N VAL A 64 9.42 -5.48 2.56
CA VAL A 64 10.53 -4.77 1.96
C VAL A 64 11.70 -4.80 2.91
N PHE A 65 12.79 -5.40 2.44
CA PHE A 65 14.05 -5.47 3.17
C PHE A 65 15.07 -4.55 2.54
N TRP A 66 15.83 -3.87 3.38
CA TRP A 66 17.11 -3.28 2.98
C TRP A 66 18.18 -4.35 3.17
N GLU A 67 19.01 -4.56 2.16
CA GLU A 67 20.07 -5.57 2.18
C GLU A 67 21.39 -4.95 1.70
N THR A 68 22.51 -5.36 2.31
CA THR A 68 23.85 -5.07 1.79
C THR A 68 24.22 -6.05 0.69
N ASP A 69 24.95 -5.61 -0.34
CA ASP A 69 25.31 -6.48 -1.47
C ASP A 69 26.17 -7.69 -1.07
N ASP A 70 26.91 -7.59 0.03
CA ASP A 70 27.68 -8.70 0.61
C ASP A 70 26.83 -9.66 1.47
N LYS A 71 25.51 -9.41 1.57
CA LYS A 71 24.49 -10.19 2.28
C LYS A 71 24.76 -10.40 3.78
N LYS A 72 25.58 -9.52 4.38
CA LYS A 72 25.87 -9.59 5.82
C LYS A 72 24.82 -8.91 6.68
N ALA A 73 24.06 -7.97 6.14
CA ALA A 73 23.01 -7.27 6.86
C ALA A 73 21.73 -7.21 6.01
N MET A 74 20.60 -7.50 6.67
CA MET A 74 19.28 -7.47 6.08
C MET A 74 18.28 -7.03 7.14
N GLU A 75 17.52 -5.98 6.85
CA GLU A 75 16.61 -5.35 7.80
C GLU A 75 15.22 -5.18 7.19
N LEU A 76 14.17 -5.54 7.93
CA LEU A 76 12.79 -5.25 7.51
C LEU A 76 12.55 -3.75 7.65
N VAL A 77 12.47 -3.02 6.54
CA VAL A 77 12.37 -1.56 6.52
C VAL A 77 10.96 -1.06 6.22
N GLY A 78 10.09 -1.91 5.70
CA GLY A 78 8.70 -1.57 5.44
C GLY A 78 7.89 -2.70 4.85
N TYR A 79 6.63 -2.41 4.55
CA TYR A 79 5.77 -3.31 3.80
C TYR A 79 4.70 -2.52 3.04
N TYR A 80 4.09 -3.18 2.06
CA TYR A 80 2.85 -2.72 1.46
C TYR A 80 1.95 -3.92 1.16
N ALA A 81 0.63 -3.71 1.23
CA ALA A 81 -0.36 -4.73 0.91
C ALA A 81 -1.28 -4.26 -0.23
N ILE A 82 -1.47 -5.13 -1.22
CA ILE A 82 -2.31 -4.85 -2.39
C ILE A 82 -3.51 -5.80 -2.40
N ALA A 83 -4.69 -5.24 -2.66
CA ALA A 83 -5.92 -5.99 -2.91
C ALA A 83 -6.52 -5.59 -4.25
N SER A 84 -7.38 -6.43 -4.83
CA SER A 84 -8.22 -6.03 -5.95
C SER A 84 -9.56 -5.55 -5.42
N ARG A 85 -9.99 -4.35 -5.81
CA ARG A 85 -11.26 -3.76 -5.38
C ARG A 85 -11.96 -3.07 -6.56
N VAL A 86 -13.29 -3.09 -6.51
CA VAL A 86 -14.11 -2.18 -7.32
C VAL A 86 -14.34 -0.92 -6.49
N ILE A 87 -14.01 0.23 -7.05
CA ILE A 87 -14.25 1.54 -6.42
C ILE A 87 -15.38 2.27 -7.13
N CYS A 88 -16.16 3.01 -6.35
CA CYS A 88 -17.24 3.86 -6.83
C CYS A 88 -16.80 5.33 -6.72
N ILE A 89 -16.80 6.05 -7.83
CA ILE A 89 -16.39 7.45 -7.91
C ILE A 89 -17.58 8.29 -8.37
N ASP A 90 -18.02 9.22 -7.53
CA ASP A 90 -19.10 10.15 -7.88
C ASP A 90 -18.74 10.97 -9.12
N ARG A 91 -19.70 11.16 -10.03
CA ARG A 91 -19.48 12.01 -11.21
C ARG A 91 -19.00 13.40 -10.83
N GLY A 92 -19.50 13.97 -9.74
CA GLY A 92 -19.16 15.32 -9.27
C GLY A 92 -17.72 15.46 -8.76
N ALA A 93 -17.06 14.36 -8.41
CA ALA A 93 -15.70 14.36 -7.86
C ALA A 93 -14.59 14.47 -8.92
N VAL A 94 -14.94 14.33 -10.20
CA VAL A 94 -13.96 14.20 -11.30
C VAL A 94 -14.22 15.19 -12.44
N SER A 95 -13.13 15.61 -13.07
CA SER A 95 -13.15 16.45 -14.28
C SER A 95 -13.76 15.68 -15.47
N SER A 96 -14.15 16.40 -16.52
CA SER A 96 -14.67 15.77 -17.75
C SER A 96 -13.66 14.82 -18.42
N LYS A 97 -12.36 15.11 -18.31
CA LYS A 97 -11.28 14.25 -18.84
C LYS A 97 -11.16 12.95 -18.06
N GLU A 98 -11.17 13.03 -16.73
CA GLU A 98 -11.15 11.86 -15.84
C GLU A 98 -12.43 11.04 -15.98
N ALA A 99 -13.59 11.70 -16.01
CA ALA A 99 -14.88 11.06 -16.27
C ALA A 99 -14.88 10.26 -17.58
N ARG A 100 -14.26 10.81 -18.65
CA ARG A 100 -14.11 10.07 -19.91
C ARG A 100 -13.27 8.81 -19.73
N LYS A 101 -12.14 8.92 -19.02
CA LYS A 101 -11.26 7.78 -18.74
C LYS A 101 -11.93 6.71 -17.87
N LEU A 102 -12.70 7.14 -16.86
CA LEU A 102 -13.47 6.24 -16.01
C LEU A 102 -14.55 5.49 -16.81
N ARG A 103 -15.17 6.12 -17.81
CA ARG A 103 -16.09 5.42 -18.74
C ARG A 103 -15.38 4.47 -19.70
N GLU A 104 -14.19 4.83 -20.17
CA GLU A 104 -13.39 3.98 -21.07
C GLU A 104 -12.93 2.68 -20.38
N HIS A 105 -12.80 2.69 -19.06
CA HIS A 105 -12.24 1.58 -18.26
C HIS A 105 -13.16 1.08 -17.13
N GLY A 106 -14.44 1.44 -17.17
CA GLY A 106 -15.39 1.18 -16.10
C GLY A 106 -16.84 1.26 -16.55
N ILE A 107 -17.74 1.12 -15.59
CA ILE A 107 -19.19 1.16 -15.81
C ILE A 107 -19.75 2.40 -15.13
N PHE A 108 -20.50 3.21 -15.85
CA PHE A 108 -21.24 4.32 -15.27
C PHE A 108 -22.62 3.83 -14.80
N ASN A 109 -22.93 4.02 -13.53
CA ASN A 109 -24.24 3.75 -12.94
C ASN A 109 -25.05 5.05 -12.90
N GLU A 110 -26.04 5.16 -13.78
CA GLU A 110 -26.91 6.34 -13.87
C GLU A 110 -27.78 6.56 -12.62
N LYS A 111 -28.17 5.47 -11.94
CA LYS A 111 -29.04 5.57 -10.75
C LYS A 111 -28.33 6.21 -9.56
N THR A 112 -27.04 5.88 -9.38
CA THR A 112 -26.22 6.43 -8.30
C THR A 112 -25.34 7.60 -8.76
N ASN A 113 -25.30 7.88 -10.07
CA ASN A 113 -24.44 8.89 -10.69
C ASN A 113 -22.94 8.66 -10.38
N GLN A 114 -22.51 7.39 -10.42
CA GLN A 114 -21.17 6.94 -10.05
C GLN A 114 -20.49 6.12 -11.14
N TYR A 115 -19.17 6.22 -11.24
CA TYR A 115 -18.33 5.32 -12.01
C TYR A 115 -17.85 4.16 -11.14
N MET A 116 -17.99 2.95 -11.64
CA MET A 116 -17.47 1.73 -11.03
C MET A 116 -16.27 1.25 -11.84
N VAL A 117 -15.09 1.20 -11.22
CA VAL A 117 -13.85 0.73 -11.86
C VAL A 117 -13.15 -0.30 -10.99
N SER A 118 -12.59 -1.33 -11.61
CA SER A 118 -11.68 -2.25 -10.93
C SER A 118 -10.29 -1.62 -10.85
N ALA A 119 -9.69 -1.67 -9.65
CA ALA A 119 -8.40 -1.06 -9.37
C ALA A 119 -7.64 -1.89 -8.32
N PRO A 120 -6.31 -2.05 -8.46
CA PRO A 120 -5.46 -2.40 -7.35
C PRO A 120 -5.59 -1.34 -6.24
N LEU A 121 -5.96 -1.77 -5.04
CA LEU A 121 -5.95 -1.00 -3.82
C LEU A 121 -4.61 -1.22 -3.12
N ILE A 122 -3.83 -0.15 -2.90
CA ILE A 122 -2.75 -0.14 -1.91
C ILE A 122 -3.43 0.08 -0.56
N GLY A 123 -3.80 -1.02 0.10
CA GLY A 123 -4.64 -1.00 1.30
C GLY A 123 -3.86 -0.66 2.57
N GLN A 124 -2.58 -0.99 2.58
CA GLN A 124 -1.68 -0.72 3.70
C GLN A 124 -0.29 -0.40 3.17
N LEU A 125 0.38 0.58 3.79
CA LEU A 125 1.73 0.99 3.47
C LEU A 125 2.39 1.55 4.73
N GLY A 126 3.50 0.96 5.14
CA GLY A 126 4.14 1.31 6.42
C GLY A 126 5.65 1.15 6.40
N LYS A 127 6.35 2.15 6.96
CA LYS A 127 7.78 2.04 7.28
C LYS A 127 7.97 1.42 8.65
N ASN A 128 9.05 0.67 8.82
CA ASN A 128 9.47 0.15 10.11
C ASN A 128 10.37 1.18 10.81
N PHE A 129 9.98 1.63 12.00
CA PHE A 129 10.72 2.58 12.84
C PHE A 129 11.58 1.89 13.91
N ALA A 130 11.57 0.56 13.97
CA ALA A 130 12.47 -0.17 14.86
C ALA A 130 13.93 0.10 14.47
N ASN A 131 14.80 0.32 15.46
CA ASN A 131 16.26 0.40 15.30
C ASN A 131 16.76 1.40 14.24
N GLY A 132 15.97 2.42 13.89
CA GLY A 132 16.33 3.39 12.84
C GLY A 132 16.10 2.90 11.41
N ASN A 133 15.39 1.78 11.23
CA ASN A 133 15.08 1.21 9.91
C ASN A 133 14.29 2.18 9.01
N ASP A 134 13.61 3.18 9.58
CA ASP A 134 12.86 4.18 8.82
C ASP A 134 13.78 5.19 8.11
N CYS A 135 15.05 5.26 8.49
CA CYS A 135 16.08 6.04 7.82
C CYS A 135 16.70 5.30 6.62
N LEU A 136 16.50 3.97 6.53
CA LEU A 136 17.01 3.13 5.45
C LEU A 136 16.12 3.15 4.20
N ILE A 137 14.89 3.67 4.32
CA ILE A 137 13.93 3.76 3.21
C ILE A 137 13.08 5.02 3.31
N SER A 138 12.85 5.71 2.19
CA SER A 138 11.88 6.81 2.15
C SER A 138 10.46 6.29 1.94
N GLY A 139 9.46 7.07 2.38
CA GLY A 139 8.06 6.74 2.08
C GLY A 139 7.79 6.72 0.56
N THR A 140 8.51 7.55 -0.20
CA THR A 140 8.40 7.60 -1.67
C THR A 140 8.90 6.31 -2.32
N ASP A 141 10.03 5.75 -1.87
CA ASP A 141 10.56 4.49 -2.40
C ASP A 141 9.55 3.35 -2.16
N LEU A 142 8.99 3.29 -0.96
CA LEU A 142 8.00 2.29 -0.59
C LEU A 142 6.71 2.41 -1.42
N LEU A 143 6.21 3.64 -1.63
CA LEU A 143 5.04 3.88 -2.47
C LEU A 143 5.32 3.55 -3.94
N GLN A 144 6.51 3.89 -4.44
CA GLN A 144 6.91 3.59 -5.81
C GLN A 144 6.94 2.07 -6.07
N MET A 145 7.49 1.28 -5.15
CA MET A 145 7.45 -0.18 -5.21
C MET A 145 6.01 -0.73 -5.25
N ALA A 146 5.10 -0.15 -4.47
CA ALA A 146 3.69 -0.54 -4.47
C ALA A 146 2.99 -0.17 -5.80
N ILE A 147 3.28 1.01 -6.36
CA ILE A 147 2.78 1.46 -7.67
C ILE A 147 3.29 0.55 -8.79
N GLU A 148 4.58 0.21 -8.78
CA GLU A 148 5.17 -0.71 -9.75
C GLU A 148 4.52 -2.08 -9.68
N LYS A 149 4.24 -2.59 -8.48
CA LYS A 149 3.51 -3.85 -8.33
C LYS A 149 2.10 -3.76 -8.89
N ALA A 150 1.40 -2.65 -8.66
CA ALA A 150 0.08 -2.41 -9.21
C ALA A 150 0.10 -2.30 -10.76
N TYR A 151 1.13 -1.67 -11.32
CA TYR A 151 1.36 -1.61 -12.76
C TYR A 151 1.57 -3.00 -13.37
N LEU A 152 2.39 -3.85 -12.74
CA LEU A 152 2.58 -5.24 -13.17
C LEU A 152 1.26 -6.00 -13.15
N ILE A 153 0.44 -5.85 -12.10
CA ILE A 153 -0.89 -6.48 -12.04
C ILE A 153 -1.75 -6.00 -13.21
N GLN A 154 -1.80 -4.69 -13.48
CA GLN A 154 -2.60 -4.13 -14.57
C GLN A 154 -2.13 -4.58 -15.96
N ASN A 155 -0.84 -4.83 -16.15
CA ASN A 155 -0.33 -5.39 -17.41
C ASN A 155 -0.82 -6.82 -17.66
N GLU A 156 -1.05 -7.59 -16.59
CA GLU A 156 -1.53 -8.97 -16.69
C GLU A 156 -3.05 -9.06 -16.82
N VAL A 157 -3.81 -8.23 -16.09
CA VAL A 157 -5.28 -8.37 -15.98
C VAL A 157 -6.07 -7.21 -16.60
N GLY A 158 -5.38 -6.21 -17.10
CA GLY A 158 -5.98 -4.94 -17.52
C GLY A 158 -6.37 -4.03 -16.35
N GLY A 159 -6.61 -2.77 -16.66
CA GLY A 159 -6.92 -1.74 -15.68
C GLY A 159 -6.10 -0.48 -15.92
N LYS A 160 -6.51 0.62 -15.27
CA LYS A 160 -5.82 1.92 -15.43
C LYS A 160 -5.69 2.72 -14.16
N PHE A 161 -6.39 2.33 -13.11
CA PHE A 161 -6.48 3.09 -11.88
C PHE A 161 -5.84 2.30 -10.75
N VAL A 162 -5.07 3.00 -9.91
CA VAL A 162 -4.64 2.53 -8.60
C VAL A 162 -5.31 3.37 -7.55
N TYR A 163 -5.70 2.73 -6.47
CA TYR A 163 -6.53 3.29 -5.44
C TYR A 163 -5.83 3.20 -4.07
N LEU A 164 -6.04 4.19 -3.21
CA LEU A 164 -5.68 4.12 -1.80
C LEU A 164 -6.63 4.96 -0.95
N GLU A 165 -6.62 4.66 0.33
CA GLU A 165 -7.31 5.41 1.37
C GLU A 165 -6.27 5.85 2.41
N CYS A 166 -6.44 7.05 2.98
CA CYS A 166 -5.60 7.51 4.08
C CYS A 166 -6.39 8.30 5.11
N GLU A 167 -5.83 8.45 6.30
CA GLU A 167 -6.38 9.34 7.34
C GLU A 167 -6.49 10.76 6.79
N GLU A 168 -7.48 11.53 7.27
CA GLU A 168 -7.67 12.93 6.88
C GLU A 168 -6.62 13.85 7.54
N GLU A 169 -5.36 13.61 7.16
CA GLU A 169 -4.17 14.28 7.65
C GLU A 169 -3.45 14.97 6.49
N GLU A 170 -3.30 16.29 6.59
CA GLU A 170 -2.80 17.12 5.48
C GLU A 170 -1.43 16.66 4.96
N LYS A 171 -0.55 16.18 5.86
CA LYS A 171 0.77 15.67 5.48
C LYS A 171 0.68 14.41 4.61
N LEU A 172 -0.27 13.50 4.90
CA LEU A 172 -0.49 12.28 4.12
C LEU A 172 -1.10 12.62 2.76
N ILE A 173 -2.13 13.47 2.75
CA ILE A 173 -2.78 13.91 1.50
C ILE A 173 -1.74 14.54 0.57
N ARG A 174 -0.95 15.51 1.07
CA ARG A 174 0.13 16.15 0.29
C ARG A 174 1.20 15.16 -0.17
N PHE A 175 1.52 14.14 0.63
CA PHE A 175 2.46 13.09 0.24
C PHE A 175 1.94 12.30 -0.97
N TYR A 176 0.68 11.88 -0.94
CA TYR A 176 0.08 11.14 -2.06
C TYR A 176 -0.15 12.04 -3.29
N GLU A 177 -0.55 13.30 -3.12
CA GLU A 177 -0.71 14.25 -4.23
C GLU A 177 0.60 14.53 -4.96
N LYS A 178 1.72 14.65 -4.23
CA LYS A 178 3.07 14.73 -4.84
C LYS A 178 3.42 13.51 -5.68
N ASN A 179 2.84 12.36 -5.34
CA ASN A 179 2.94 11.11 -6.09
C ASN A 179 1.79 10.92 -7.10
N LYS A 180 1.17 12.03 -7.56
CA LYS A 180 0.14 12.09 -8.61
C LYS A 180 -1.21 11.46 -8.26
N PHE A 181 -1.43 11.11 -6.99
CA PHE A 181 -2.76 10.73 -6.54
C PHE A 181 -3.66 11.96 -6.47
N LYS A 182 -4.95 11.74 -6.70
CA LYS A 182 -5.98 12.77 -6.62
C LYS A 182 -7.08 12.34 -5.67
N VAL A 183 -7.43 13.24 -4.76
CA VAL A 183 -8.60 13.08 -3.88
C VAL A 183 -9.88 13.08 -4.72
N PHE A 184 -10.76 12.12 -4.47
CA PHE A 184 -12.07 12.05 -5.12
C PHE A 184 -13.23 11.81 -4.16
N GLY A 185 -12.95 11.44 -2.91
CA GLY A 185 -14.02 11.04 -2.01
C GLY A 185 -13.59 10.94 -0.56
N ARG A 186 -14.59 10.62 0.27
CA ARG A 186 -14.42 10.28 1.68
C ARG A 186 -15.33 9.09 1.99
N ARG A 187 -14.79 8.09 2.67
CA ARG A 187 -15.55 6.94 3.19
C ARG A 187 -15.62 7.03 4.70
N LYS A 188 -16.77 6.74 5.31
CA LYS A 188 -16.87 6.62 6.76
C LYS A 188 -16.07 5.40 7.23
N LEU A 189 -15.45 5.51 8.40
CA LEU A 189 -14.78 4.36 9.01
C LEU A 189 -15.78 3.22 9.28
N ASP A 190 -15.32 2.01 9.02
CA ASP A 190 -16.00 0.78 9.40
C ASP A 190 -15.82 0.52 10.91
N GLY A 191 -16.68 -0.31 11.50
CA GLY A 191 -16.71 -0.51 12.95
C GLY A 191 -15.44 -1.12 13.54
N ASP A 192 -14.65 -1.83 12.73
CA ASP A 192 -13.38 -2.45 13.09
C ASP A 192 -12.16 -1.55 12.86
N GLU A 193 -12.33 -0.36 12.27
CA GLU A 193 -11.28 0.63 12.02
C GLU A 193 -11.07 1.56 13.22
N THR A 194 -10.80 0.98 14.40
CA THR A 194 -10.77 1.72 15.69
C THR A 194 -9.46 2.47 15.97
N ASN A 195 -8.38 2.13 15.26
CA ASN A 195 -7.05 2.71 15.46
C ASN A 195 -6.75 3.88 14.50
N ILE A 196 -7.78 4.37 13.80
CA ILE A 196 -7.68 5.45 12.81
C ILE A 196 -8.23 6.74 13.41
N LYS A 197 -7.53 7.86 13.20
CA LYS A 197 -8.01 9.16 13.68
C LYS A 197 -9.12 9.69 12.78
N GLY A 198 -10.15 10.24 13.41
CA GLY A 198 -11.26 10.91 12.72
C GLY A 198 -12.47 10.00 12.51
N LYS A 199 -13.30 10.35 11.52
CA LYS A 199 -14.55 9.62 11.19
C LYS A 199 -14.56 9.11 9.76
N TYR A 200 -13.57 9.49 8.97
CA TYR A 200 -13.52 9.26 7.55
C TYR A 200 -12.10 8.95 7.11
N LEU A 201 -11.98 8.16 6.05
CA LEU A 201 -10.79 8.07 5.24
C LEU A 201 -10.96 8.90 3.98
N VAL A 202 -9.90 9.59 3.58
CA VAL A 202 -9.82 10.27 2.30
C VAL A 202 -9.49 9.25 1.22
N GLN A 203 -10.26 9.28 0.14
CA GLN A 203 -10.13 8.35 -0.97
C GLN A 203 -9.36 9.02 -2.10
N LEU A 204 -8.28 8.38 -2.57
CA LEU A 204 -7.44 8.89 -3.63
C LEU A 204 -7.21 7.85 -4.73
N PHE A 205 -7.15 8.30 -5.98
CA PHE A 205 -6.76 7.45 -7.11
C PHE A 205 -5.61 8.08 -7.89
N CYS A 206 -4.84 7.23 -8.57
CA CYS A 206 -3.88 7.63 -9.59
C CYS A 206 -4.17 6.85 -10.87
N MET A 207 -3.92 7.46 -12.03
CA MET A 207 -3.97 6.79 -13.33
C MET A 207 -2.55 6.35 -13.71
N LEU A 208 -2.36 5.06 -13.94
CA LEU A 208 -1.11 4.49 -14.45
C LEU A 208 -1.10 4.38 -15.98
#